data_AF-A0A554KIA6-F1
#
_entry.id   AF-A0A554KIA6-F1
#
_cell.length_a   1.000
_cell.length_b   1.000
_cell.length_c   1.000
_cell.angle_alpha   90.00
_cell.angle_beta   90.00
_cell.angle_gamma   90.00
#
_symmetry.space_group_name_H-M   'P 1'
#
loop_
_entity.id
_entity.type
_entity.pdbx_description
1 polymer ?
#
loop_
_entity_poly.entity_id
_entity_poly.type
_entity_poly.pdbx_seq_one_letter_code
_entity_poly.pdbx_strand_id
1 'polypeptide(L)'
;MHTLRFDMFIAPLQILRQIIISLGIGMSVAFLLVSPVVLGQQASDGLLTASEFKGTIGMPVRIEGADIKTGDIISLVDGRYILSNEGYDPAVAGVVVNNPTLVVGNLQSDRSYVIVSGGVALVRVSTINGPIRTGDYITTSAIPGIGVKADQFGIIIGTALEDYTNTDPEQLSSIAINLDIDTYGLLTNLTSNPRVAFRYVLAFVVAAASVIASFIYFGKVAKSGVESLGRNPLAARLIYISVFFHLLMTIGIMLFGIFIAYLIVVL
;
A
#
# COMPACT_ATOMS: atom_id res chain seq x y z
N MET A 1 25.97 89.14 -28.53
CA MET A 1 25.50 88.70 -27.20
C MET A 1 24.38 87.70 -27.38
N HIS A 2 24.69 86.44 -27.10
CA HIS A 2 23.82 85.32 -26.71
C HIS A 2 22.50 85.04 -27.47
N THR A 3 22.62 84.34 -28.59
CA THR A 3 21.66 83.31 -29.00
C THR A 3 21.85 82.07 -28.12
N LEU A 4 21.37 82.14 -26.88
CA LEU A 4 21.34 81.00 -25.96
C LEU A 4 19.96 80.34 -25.95
N ARG A 5 19.97 79.07 -26.33
CA ARG A 5 19.16 77.98 -25.76
C ARG A 5 17.67 77.97 -26.08
N PHE A 6 17.37 77.62 -27.33
CA PHE A 6 16.11 76.95 -27.69
C PHE A 6 16.06 75.46 -27.29
N ASP A 7 17.09 74.95 -26.60
CA ASP A 7 17.18 73.57 -26.10
C ASP A 7 16.51 73.35 -24.73
N MET A 8 16.00 74.40 -24.08
CA MET A 8 15.59 74.31 -22.66
C MET A 8 14.19 73.74 -22.42
N PHE A 9 13.36 73.59 -23.47
CA PHE A 9 11.98 73.07 -23.34
C PHE A 9 11.76 71.66 -23.92
N ILE A 10 12.73 71.10 -24.66
CA ILE A 10 12.61 69.76 -25.25
C ILE A 10 13.03 68.67 -24.24
N ALA A 11 14.04 68.96 -23.40
CA ALA A 11 14.53 68.05 -22.38
C ALA A 11 13.46 67.57 -21.36
N PRO A 12 12.63 68.45 -20.76
CA PRO A 12 11.66 68.01 -19.75
C PRO A 12 10.53 67.15 -20.35
N LEU A 13 10.14 67.37 -21.60
CA LEU A 13 9.06 66.64 -22.25
C LEU A 13 9.50 65.21 -22.66
N GLN A 14 10.78 65.03 -23.02
CA GLN A 14 11.36 63.71 -23.30
C GLN A 14 11.54 62.89 -22.02
N ILE A 15 11.91 63.53 -20.90
CA ILE A 15 12.02 62.88 -19.59
C ILE A 15 10.63 62.44 -19.09
N LEU A 16 9.61 63.29 -19.23
CA LEU A 16 8.24 62.95 -18.85
C LEU A 16 7.69 61.76 -19.66
N ARG A 17 7.99 61.71 -20.96
CA ARG A 17 7.61 60.57 -21.82
C ARG A 17 8.32 59.27 -21.42
N GLN A 18 9.61 59.33 -21.05
CA GLN A 18 10.35 58.15 -20.58
C GLN A 18 9.83 57.64 -19.22
N ILE A 19 9.39 58.53 -18.32
CA ILE A 19 8.80 58.16 -17.02
C ILE A 19 7.43 57.50 -17.22
N ILE A 20 6.60 58.00 -18.13
CA ILE A 20 5.27 57.41 -18.40
C ILE A 20 5.41 56.02 -19.04
N ILE A 21 6.38 55.82 -19.94
CA ILE A 21 6.64 54.52 -20.57
C ILE A 21 7.23 53.52 -19.56
N SER A 22 8.15 53.94 -18.68
CA SER A 22 8.73 53.05 -17.67
C SER A 22 7.72 52.66 -16.58
N LEU A 23 6.81 53.56 -16.19
CA LEU A 23 5.75 53.28 -15.22
C LEU A 23 4.68 52.32 -15.78
N GLY A 24 4.35 52.45 -17.08
CA GLY A 24 3.41 51.56 -17.77
C GLY A 24 3.95 50.13 -17.95
N ILE A 25 5.25 49.99 -18.26
CA ILE A 25 5.89 48.67 -18.40
C ILE A 25 6.08 48.00 -17.03
N GLY A 26 6.39 48.77 -15.97
CA GLY A 26 6.51 48.25 -14.60
C GLY A 26 5.20 47.69 -14.03
N MET A 27 4.07 48.37 -14.27
CA MET A 27 2.76 47.86 -13.81
C MET A 27 2.27 46.64 -14.60
N SER A 28 2.65 46.51 -15.88
CA SER A 28 2.27 45.37 -16.71
C SER A 28 3.01 44.08 -16.30
N VAL A 29 4.26 44.21 -15.85
CA VAL A 29 5.06 43.06 -15.37
C VAL A 29 4.67 42.65 -13.95
N ALA A 30 4.20 43.59 -13.11
CA ALA A 30 3.72 43.28 -11.76
C ALA A 30 2.39 42.48 -11.77
N PHE A 31 1.53 42.68 -12.76
CA PHE A 31 0.27 41.93 -12.89
C PHE A 31 0.47 40.47 -13.35
N LEU A 32 1.58 40.16 -14.01
CA LEU A 32 1.91 38.81 -14.49
C LEU A 32 2.58 37.91 -13.42
N LEU A 33 3.01 38.47 -12.28
CA LEU A 33 3.66 37.71 -11.20
C LEU A 33 2.74 37.42 -10.00
N VAL A 34 1.49 37.89 -10.00
CA VAL A 34 0.52 37.69 -8.89
C VAL A 34 -0.64 36.74 -9.25
N SER A 35 -0.66 36.13 -10.44
CA SER A 35 -1.60 35.03 -10.73
C SER A 35 -0.94 34.00 -11.65
N PRO A 36 -0.76 32.76 -11.17
CA PRO A 36 -1.88 31.85 -10.93
C PRO A 36 -1.75 31.08 -9.60
N VAL A 37 -2.22 31.65 -8.50
CA VAL A 37 -2.44 30.89 -7.24
C VAL A 37 -3.92 30.91 -6.83
N VAL A 38 -4.71 31.82 -7.40
CA VAL A 38 -6.12 32.03 -7.00
C VAL A 38 -7.10 31.11 -7.77
N LEU A 39 -6.65 30.31 -8.74
CA LEU A 39 -7.48 29.25 -9.33
C LEU A 39 -7.41 27.91 -8.56
N GLY A 40 -6.47 27.76 -7.62
CA GLY A 40 -6.29 26.53 -6.84
C GLY A 40 -7.03 26.51 -5.49
N GLN A 41 -7.45 27.68 -4.97
CA GLN A 41 -8.07 27.79 -3.64
C GLN A 41 -9.58 28.03 -3.67
N GLN A 42 -10.16 28.37 -4.82
CA GLN A 42 -11.61 28.47 -4.94
C GLN A 42 -12.31 27.11 -5.13
N ALA A 43 -11.52 26.03 -5.25
CA ALA A 43 -12.00 24.65 -5.25
C ALA A 43 -11.97 24.00 -3.84
N SER A 44 -11.36 24.63 -2.83
CA SER A 44 -11.19 24.03 -1.50
C SER A 44 -12.21 24.48 -0.44
N ASP A 45 -12.83 25.64 -0.58
CA ASP A 45 -13.58 26.25 0.53
C ASP A 45 -15.11 26.00 0.48
N GLY A 46 -15.60 25.28 -0.54
CA GLY A 46 -17.03 25.00 -0.74
C GLY A 46 -17.44 23.52 -0.78
N LEU A 47 -16.51 22.58 -0.56
CA LEU A 47 -16.73 21.14 -0.77
C LEU A 47 -16.35 20.26 0.44
N LEU A 48 -16.38 20.81 1.65
CA LEU A 48 -16.04 20.08 2.89
C LEU A 48 -17.21 20.00 3.88
N THR A 49 -18.44 20.18 3.40
CA THR A 49 -19.65 19.89 4.17
C THR A 49 -20.40 18.75 3.49
N ALA A 50 -20.26 17.55 4.08
CA ALA A 50 -20.71 16.23 3.62
C ALA A 50 -19.88 15.63 2.47
N SER A 51 -19.01 14.68 2.82
CA SER A 51 -18.34 13.78 1.88
C SER A 51 -19.39 12.95 1.11
N GLU A 52 -19.90 13.49 0.01
CA GLU A 52 -20.51 12.69 -1.05
C GLU A 52 -19.36 11.99 -1.79
N PHE A 53 -19.02 10.78 -1.37
CA PHE A 53 -18.12 9.92 -2.12
C PHE A 53 -18.79 9.57 -3.47
N LYS A 54 -18.48 10.37 -4.49
CA LYS A 54 -19.00 10.23 -5.85
C LYS A 54 -18.39 8.99 -6.52
N GLY A 55 -19.23 8.13 -7.09
CA GLY A 55 -18.83 6.95 -7.87
C GLY A 55 -19.18 5.59 -7.26
N THR A 56 -19.96 5.53 -6.18
CA THR A 56 -20.38 4.26 -5.57
C THR A 56 -21.68 3.73 -6.16
N ILE A 57 -21.71 2.44 -6.48
CA ILE A 57 -22.92 1.72 -6.91
C ILE A 57 -23.35 0.79 -5.78
N GLY A 58 -24.48 1.08 -5.16
CA GLY A 58 -25.06 0.33 -4.07
C GLY A 58 -26.06 -0.72 -4.53
N MET A 59 -26.09 -1.85 -3.83
CA MET A 59 -27.10 -2.90 -3.99
C MET A 59 -27.93 -3.01 -2.71
N PRO A 60 -29.28 -2.97 -2.80
CA PRO A 60 -30.13 -3.15 -1.64
C PRO A 60 -30.15 -4.62 -1.22
N VAL A 61 -29.91 -4.88 0.07
CA VAL A 61 -29.85 -6.21 0.67
C VAL A 61 -30.59 -6.24 2.01
N ARG A 62 -31.07 -7.42 2.40
CA ARG A 62 -31.63 -7.65 3.73
C ARG A 62 -30.56 -8.30 4.59
N ILE A 63 -30.14 -7.59 5.63
CA ILE A 63 -29.11 -8.04 6.57
C ILE A 63 -29.80 -8.67 7.78
N GLU A 64 -29.36 -9.87 8.15
CA GLU A 64 -29.77 -10.54 9.40
C GLU A 64 -28.84 -10.10 10.54
N GLY A 65 -29.42 -9.57 11.60
CA GLY A 65 -28.67 -9.08 12.76
C GLY A 65 -29.37 -7.92 13.44
N ALA A 66 -28.78 -7.46 14.54
CA ALA A 66 -29.18 -6.26 15.26
C ALA A 66 -28.04 -5.23 15.23
N ASP A 67 -28.37 -3.95 15.41
CA ASP A 67 -27.42 -2.83 15.51
C ASP A 67 -26.50 -2.62 14.30
N ILE A 68 -27.03 -2.83 13.08
CA ILE A 68 -26.32 -2.56 11.82
C ILE A 68 -26.15 -1.05 11.65
N LYS A 69 -24.89 -0.62 11.44
CA LYS A 69 -24.50 0.78 11.28
C LYS A 69 -23.85 1.01 9.93
N THR A 70 -23.90 2.26 9.48
CA THR A 70 -23.14 2.71 8.32
C THR A 70 -21.65 2.46 8.53
N GLY A 71 -20.99 1.91 7.52
CA GLY A 71 -19.60 1.51 7.54
C GLY A 71 -19.34 0.11 8.08
N ASP A 72 -20.38 -0.66 8.42
CA ASP A 72 -20.23 -2.07 8.75
C ASP A 72 -19.93 -2.91 7.51
N ILE A 73 -19.02 -3.87 7.67
CA ILE A 73 -18.67 -4.84 6.64
C ILE A 73 -19.60 -6.05 6.72
N ILE A 74 -20.15 -6.44 5.57
CA ILE A 74 -21.18 -7.46 5.43
C ILE A 74 -20.64 -8.62 4.60
N SER A 75 -20.91 -9.84 5.05
CA SER A 75 -20.60 -11.08 4.36
C SER A 75 -21.86 -11.81 3.91
N LEU A 76 -21.75 -12.58 2.83
CA LEU A 76 -22.82 -13.39 2.26
C LEU A 76 -22.55 -14.88 2.53
N VAL A 77 -23.17 -15.41 3.58
CA VAL A 77 -23.00 -16.82 4.01
C VAL A 77 -24.32 -17.55 3.86
N ASP A 78 -24.31 -18.68 3.14
CA ASP A 78 -25.51 -19.49 2.87
C ASP A 78 -26.69 -18.69 2.27
N GLY A 79 -26.38 -17.70 1.42
CA GLY A 79 -27.39 -16.84 0.79
C GLY A 79 -27.98 -15.77 1.73
N ARG A 80 -27.43 -15.59 2.92
CA ARG A 80 -27.85 -14.59 3.92
C ARG A 80 -26.76 -13.56 4.12
N TYR A 81 -27.15 -12.28 4.15
CA TYR A 81 -26.25 -11.20 4.48
C TYR A 81 -26.16 -11.03 6.00
N ILE A 82 -24.96 -11.14 6.55
CA ILE A 82 -24.69 -11.00 7.98
C ILE A 82 -23.50 -10.06 8.20
N LEU A 83 -23.34 -9.52 9.40
CA LEU A 83 -22.10 -8.84 9.77
C LEU A 83 -20.92 -9.79 9.60
N SER A 84 -19.87 -9.35 8.92
CA SER A 84 -18.63 -10.13 8.87
C SER A 84 -18.06 -10.25 10.28
N ASN A 85 -17.73 -11.47 10.70
CA ASN A 85 -17.28 -11.79 12.06
C ASN A 85 -16.02 -12.68 12.06
N GLU A 86 -15.39 -12.84 10.91
CA GLU A 86 -14.14 -13.57 10.75
C GLU A 86 -13.10 -12.66 10.10
N GLY A 87 -11.84 -12.80 10.55
CA GLY A 87 -10.73 -12.10 9.90
C GLY A 87 -10.43 -12.72 8.54
N TYR A 88 -10.13 -11.89 7.53
CA TYR A 88 -9.84 -12.33 6.17
C TYR A 88 -10.97 -13.15 5.52
N ASP A 89 -12.22 -12.78 5.81
CA ASP A 89 -13.41 -13.50 5.39
C ASP A 89 -13.57 -13.50 3.86
N PRO A 90 -13.60 -14.67 3.18
CA PRO A 90 -13.79 -14.76 1.73
C PRO A 90 -15.21 -14.49 1.26
N ALA A 91 -16.18 -14.47 2.18
CA ALA A 91 -17.59 -14.23 1.86
C ALA A 91 -17.98 -12.75 1.90
N VAL A 92 -17.03 -11.82 2.04
CA VAL A 92 -17.32 -10.38 2.08
C VAL A 92 -18.05 -9.94 0.81
N ALA A 93 -19.21 -9.35 1.02
CA ALA A 93 -20.08 -8.86 -0.04
C ALA A 93 -19.98 -7.35 -0.24
N GLY A 94 -19.70 -6.58 0.83
CA GLY A 94 -19.61 -5.14 0.75
C GLY A 94 -19.71 -4.43 2.10
N VAL A 95 -19.79 -3.11 2.05
CA VAL A 95 -19.91 -2.22 3.22
C VAL A 95 -21.24 -1.49 3.18
N VAL A 96 -21.90 -1.37 4.34
CA VAL A 96 -23.16 -0.63 4.48
C VAL A 96 -22.96 0.88 4.28
N VAL A 97 -23.72 1.47 3.37
CA VAL A 97 -23.72 2.92 3.10
C VAL A 97 -25.13 3.49 3.06
N ASN A 98 -25.28 4.75 3.47
CA ASN A 98 -26.59 5.41 3.47
C ASN A 98 -26.91 6.10 2.14
N ASN A 99 -25.91 6.74 1.52
CA ASN A 99 -26.10 7.61 0.36
C ASN A 99 -25.09 7.27 -0.76
N PRO A 100 -25.23 6.11 -1.44
CA PRO A 100 -24.41 5.82 -2.61
C PRO A 100 -24.81 6.73 -3.79
N THR A 101 -23.94 6.82 -4.80
CA THR A 101 -24.20 7.62 -6.01
C THR A 101 -25.34 7.05 -6.85
N LEU A 102 -25.40 5.71 -6.94
CA LEU A 102 -26.44 5.00 -7.68
C LEU A 102 -26.85 3.78 -6.87
N VAL A 103 -28.14 3.51 -6.77
CA VAL A 103 -28.66 2.24 -6.23
C VAL A 103 -29.22 1.42 -7.38
N VAL A 104 -28.75 0.18 -7.54
CA VAL A 104 -29.22 -0.75 -8.56
C VAL A 104 -30.00 -1.88 -7.89
N GLY A 105 -31.27 -2.00 -8.25
CA GLY A 105 -32.20 -2.96 -7.65
C GLY A 105 -33.41 -2.27 -7.04
N ASN A 106 -34.39 -3.06 -6.62
CA ASN A 106 -35.58 -2.54 -5.95
C ASN A 106 -35.41 -2.66 -4.44
N LEU A 107 -35.69 -1.58 -3.71
CA LEU A 107 -35.78 -1.60 -2.25
C LEU A 107 -37.05 -2.37 -1.88
N GLN A 108 -36.92 -3.68 -1.66
CA GLN A 108 -38.08 -4.56 -1.47
C GLN A 108 -38.80 -4.34 -0.13
N SER A 109 -38.24 -3.55 0.80
CA SER A 109 -38.80 -3.26 2.13
C SER A 109 -38.10 -2.07 2.80
N ASP A 110 -38.79 -1.38 3.71
CA ASP A 110 -38.26 -0.36 4.64
C ASP A 110 -37.09 -0.83 5.53
N ARG A 111 -36.82 -2.14 5.57
CA ARG A 111 -35.71 -2.75 6.32
C ARG A 111 -34.52 -3.16 5.45
N SER A 112 -34.45 -2.65 4.22
CA SER A 112 -33.34 -2.95 3.31
C SER A 112 -32.18 -2.00 3.60
N TYR A 113 -30.98 -2.55 3.72
CA TYR A 113 -29.74 -1.79 3.78
C TYR A 113 -29.13 -1.73 2.39
N VAL A 114 -28.33 -0.71 2.11
CA VAL A 114 -27.59 -0.63 0.86
C VAL A 114 -26.13 -0.96 1.15
N ILE A 115 -25.57 -1.92 0.42
CA ILE A 115 -24.14 -2.25 0.48
C ILE A 115 -23.44 -1.83 -0.80
N VAL A 116 -22.17 -1.45 -0.69
CA VAL A 116 -21.28 -1.17 -1.81
C VAL A 116 -20.07 -2.09 -1.76
N SER A 117 -19.63 -2.57 -2.92
CA SER A 117 -18.45 -3.43 -3.06
C SER A 117 -17.26 -2.72 -3.69
N GLY A 118 -17.44 -1.47 -4.13
CA GLY A 118 -16.42 -0.72 -4.85
C GLY A 118 -16.62 0.80 -4.76
N GLY A 119 -15.52 1.52 -4.96
CA GLY A 119 -15.48 2.98 -4.83
C GLY A 119 -15.19 3.42 -3.39
N VAL A 120 -15.25 4.71 -3.12
CA VAL A 120 -14.88 5.22 -1.79
C VAL A 120 -16.06 5.17 -0.83
N ALA A 121 -15.85 4.60 0.37
CA ALA A 121 -16.86 4.54 1.42
C ALA A 121 -16.24 4.79 2.80
N LEU A 122 -17.06 5.25 3.75
CA LEU A 122 -16.69 5.25 5.15
C LEU A 122 -16.85 3.85 5.71
N VAL A 123 -15.79 3.33 6.30
CA VAL A 123 -15.75 1.99 6.92
C VAL A 123 -15.39 2.14 8.38
N ARG A 124 -16.09 1.40 9.25
CA ARG A 124 -15.78 1.36 10.67
C ARG A 124 -14.57 0.47 10.89
N VAL A 125 -13.55 1.02 11.53
CA VAL A 125 -12.27 0.35 11.75
C VAL A 125 -11.82 0.39 13.20
N SER A 126 -10.94 -0.55 13.55
CA SER A 126 -10.24 -0.65 14.84
C SER A 126 -8.72 -0.68 14.62
N THR A 127 -7.97 -0.21 15.62
CA THR A 127 -6.49 -0.28 15.66
C THR A 127 -5.96 -1.54 16.34
N ILE A 128 -6.76 -2.60 16.49
CA ILE A 128 -6.33 -3.88 17.10
C ILE A 128 -5.13 -4.53 16.41
N ASN A 129 -4.99 -4.33 15.09
CA ASN A 129 -3.83 -4.78 14.31
C ASN A 129 -2.77 -3.66 14.15
N GLY A 130 -2.81 -2.65 15.01
CA GLY A 130 -1.94 -1.48 15.00
C GLY A 130 -2.53 -0.27 14.26
N PRO A 131 -1.77 0.84 14.19
CA PRO A 131 -2.22 2.06 13.52
C PRO A 131 -2.43 1.83 12.03
N ILE A 132 -3.44 2.50 11.47
CA ILE A 132 -3.79 2.52 10.05
C ILE A 132 -3.22 3.80 9.45
N ARG A 133 -2.52 3.67 8.33
CA ARG A 133 -2.00 4.77 7.55
C ARG A 133 -2.60 4.76 6.16
N THR A 134 -2.61 5.93 5.53
CA THR A 134 -2.97 6.09 4.13
C THR A 134 -2.15 5.13 3.26
N GLY A 135 -2.82 4.33 2.45
CA GLY A 135 -2.21 3.29 1.62
C GLY A 135 -2.16 1.90 2.27
N ASP A 136 -2.47 1.76 3.56
CA ASP A 136 -2.56 0.44 4.20
C ASP A 136 -3.77 -0.33 3.67
N TYR A 137 -3.60 -1.64 3.50
CA TYR A 137 -4.70 -2.53 3.16
C TYR A 137 -5.55 -2.81 4.40
N ILE A 138 -6.87 -2.82 4.21
CA ILE A 138 -7.85 -3.10 5.25
C ILE A 138 -8.53 -4.43 4.94
N THR A 139 -8.79 -5.22 5.99
CA THR A 139 -9.46 -6.52 5.94
C THR A 139 -10.54 -6.60 7.01
N THR A 140 -11.34 -7.66 7.01
CA THR A 140 -12.31 -7.95 8.08
C THR A 140 -11.62 -8.42 9.35
N SER A 141 -12.37 -8.44 10.46
CA SER A 141 -11.87 -8.88 11.76
C SER A 141 -12.86 -9.80 12.46
N ALA A 142 -12.43 -10.37 13.58
CA ALA A 142 -13.32 -11.10 14.48
C ALA A 142 -14.37 -10.20 15.16
N ILE A 143 -14.20 -8.87 15.10
CA ILE A 143 -15.16 -7.91 15.65
C ILE A 143 -16.26 -7.70 14.59
N PRO A 144 -17.54 -7.97 14.91
CA PRO A 144 -18.62 -7.95 13.92
C PRO A 144 -18.74 -6.62 13.17
N GLY A 145 -18.61 -6.69 11.84
CA GLY A 145 -18.74 -5.57 10.91
C GLY A 145 -17.55 -4.61 10.89
N ILE A 146 -16.46 -4.89 11.62
CA ILE A 146 -15.35 -3.95 11.80
C ILE A 146 -14.14 -4.36 10.97
N GLY A 147 -13.59 -3.38 10.25
CA GLY A 147 -12.35 -3.51 9.50
C GLY A 147 -11.11 -3.28 10.36
N VAL A 148 -10.01 -3.91 9.98
CA VAL A 148 -8.71 -3.75 10.65
C VAL A 148 -7.61 -3.71 9.59
N LYS A 149 -6.45 -3.17 9.96
CA LYS A 149 -5.27 -3.26 9.09
C LYS A 149 -4.92 -4.72 8.80
N ALA A 150 -4.64 -5.02 7.54
CA ALA A 150 -4.12 -6.31 7.13
C ALA A 150 -2.64 -6.47 7.54
N ASP A 151 -2.32 -7.55 8.25
CA ASP A 151 -0.98 -7.91 8.70
C ASP A 151 -0.43 -9.20 8.03
N GLN A 152 -1.30 -9.98 7.39
CA GLN A 152 -0.99 -11.15 6.58
C GLN A 152 -1.71 -11.15 5.22
N PHE A 153 -1.33 -12.10 4.36
CA PHE A 153 -1.98 -12.34 3.06
C PHE A 153 -3.39 -12.90 3.25
N GLY A 154 -4.34 -12.46 2.41
CA GLY A 154 -5.72 -12.91 2.45
C GLY A 154 -6.66 -11.94 1.74
N ILE A 155 -7.94 -11.96 2.11
CA ILE A 155 -8.96 -11.09 1.53
C ILE A 155 -8.79 -9.66 2.04
N ILE A 156 -8.77 -8.71 1.12
CA ILE A 156 -8.68 -7.28 1.38
C ILE A 156 -9.97 -6.63 0.90
N ILE A 157 -10.56 -5.76 1.73
CA ILE A 157 -11.78 -5.04 1.37
C ILE A 157 -11.48 -3.74 0.60
N GLY A 158 -10.28 -3.21 0.78
CA GLY A 158 -9.84 -1.98 0.13
C GLY A 158 -8.57 -1.38 0.75
N THR A 159 -8.27 -0.15 0.34
CA THR A 159 -7.09 0.61 0.76
C THR A 159 -7.50 1.86 1.53
N ALA A 160 -6.89 2.08 2.70
CA ALA A 160 -7.16 3.25 3.53
C ALA A 160 -6.74 4.55 2.83
N LEU A 161 -7.61 5.57 2.87
CA LEU A 161 -7.35 6.90 2.31
C LEU A 161 -7.02 7.94 3.38
N GLU A 162 -7.13 7.55 4.64
CA GLU A 162 -6.93 8.41 5.81
C GLU A 162 -6.12 7.68 6.86
N ASP A 163 -5.37 8.44 7.65
CA ASP A 163 -4.65 7.92 8.79
C ASP A 163 -5.60 7.77 10.00
N TYR A 164 -5.49 6.66 10.72
CA TYR A 164 -6.19 6.44 11.98
C TYR A 164 -5.30 5.77 12.99
N THR A 165 -5.15 6.43 14.13
CA THR A 165 -4.41 5.93 15.27
C THR A 165 -5.21 6.15 16.53
N ASN A 166 -5.28 5.11 17.36
CA ASN A 166 -5.87 5.17 18.67
C ASN A 166 -5.09 4.26 19.61
N THR A 167 -4.83 4.76 20.83
CA THR A 167 -4.17 4.00 21.89
C THR A 167 -5.07 2.91 22.44
N ASP A 168 -6.39 3.10 22.38
CA ASP A 168 -7.38 2.10 22.75
C ASP A 168 -7.84 1.32 21.50
N PRO A 169 -7.48 0.03 21.38
CA PRO A 169 -7.88 -0.81 20.24
C PRO A 169 -9.38 -1.04 20.13
N GLU A 170 -10.14 -0.94 21.23
CA GLU A 170 -11.59 -1.16 21.23
C GLU A 170 -12.35 0.05 20.70
N GLN A 171 -11.71 1.22 20.67
CA GLN A 171 -12.32 2.42 20.14
C GLN A 171 -12.43 2.31 18.61
N LEU A 172 -13.66 2.47 18.13
CA LEU A 172 -13.99 2.39 16.71
C LEU A 172 -14.07 3.79 16.11
N SER A 173 -13.63 3.93 14.86
CA SER A 173 -13.81 5.15 14.07
C SER A 173 -14.21 4.81 12.64
N SER A 174 -14.90 5.72 11.97
CA SER A 174 -15.16 5.61 10.55
C SER A 174 -14.09 6.36 9.77
N ILE A 175 -13.44 5.69 8.82
CA ILE A 175 -12.42 6.29 7.93
C ILE A 175 -12.78 6.06 6.48
N ALA A 176 -12.31 6.92 5.59
CA ALA A 176 -12.46 6.73 4.16
C ALA A 176 -11.57 5.59 3.64
N ILE A 177 -12.18 4.63 2.95
CA ILE A 177 -11.50 3.51 2.30
C ILE A 177 -11.91 3.46 0.83
N ASN A 178 -10.94 3.32 -0.07
CA ASN A 178 -11.22 2.94 -1.45
C ASN A 178 -11.49 1.43 -1.50
N LEU A 179 -12.77 1.06 -1.59
CA LEU A 179 -13.22 -0.33 -1.66
C LEU A 179 -12.83 -0.93 -3.00
N ASP A 180 -12.17 -2.07 -2.90
CA ASP A 180 -11.78 -2.94 -4.00
C ASP A 180 -11.59 -4.33 -3.38
N ILE A 181 -12.67 -5.10 -3.34
CA ILE A 181 -12.68 -6.40 -2.65
C ILE A 181 -11.91 -7.39 -3.53
N ASP A 182 -10.70 -7.73 -3.13
CA ASP A 182 -9.83 -8.65 -3.85
C ASP A 182 -9.01 -9.54 -2.91
N THR A 183 -8.48 -10.63 -3.45
CA THR A 183 -7.61 -11.57 -2.73
C THR A 183 -6.15 -11.15 -2.89
N TYR A 184 -5.53 -10.74 -1.79
CA TYR A 184 -4.12 -10.37 -1.73
C TYR A 184 -3.26 -11.55 -1.28
N GLY A 185 -2.65 -12.25 -2.24
CA GLY A 185 -1.77 -13.40 -2.01
C GLY A 185 -0.29 -13.12 -2.27
N LEU A 186 0.54 -14.13 -2.02
CA LEU A 186 1.97 -14.09 -2.33
C LEU A 186 2.21 -13.74 -3.81
N LEU A 187 1.49 -14.39 -4.72
CA LEU A 187 1.61 -14.17 -6.17
C LEU A 187 1.22 -12.73 -6.57
N THR A 188 0.13 -12.18 -6.03
CA THR A 188 -0.31 -10.82 -6.36
C THR A 188 0.66 -9.78 -5.79
N ASN A 189 1.25 -10.03 -4.61
CA ASN A 189 2.30 -9.17 -4.06
C ASN A 189 3.58 -9.22 -4.90
N LEU A 190 3.98 -10.39 -5.39
CA LEU A 190 5.13 -10.52 -6.30
C LEU A 190 4.90 -9.75 -7.62
N THR A 191 3.71 -9.82 -8.21
CA THR A 191 3.42 -9.11 -9.47
C THR A 191 3.26 -7.61 -9.30
N SER A 192 2.69 -7.15 -8.18
CA SER A 192 2.44 -5.73 -7.91
C SER A 192 3.67 -5.00 -7.37
N ASN A 193 4.58 -5.71 -6.69
CA ASN A 193 5.80 -5.15 -6.13
C ASN A 193 7.05 -5.79 -6.76
N PRO A 194 7.48 -5.34 -7.96
CA PRO A 194 8.66 -5.88 -8.63
C PRO A 194 9.89 -5.92 -7.73
N ARG A 195 10.09 -4.91 -6.88
CA ARG A 195 11.20 -4.85 -5.93
C ARG A 195 11.21 -6.05 -4.98
N VAL A 196 10.06 -6.37 -4.39
CA VAL A 196 9.91 -7.48 -3.43
C VAL A 196 10.11 -8.81 -4.15
N ALA A 197 9.55 -8.97 -5.35
CA ALA A 197 9.78 -10.15 -6.18
C ALA A 197 11.25 -10.37 -6.51
N PHE A 198 11.99 -9.32 -6.90
CA PHE A 198 13.43 -9.42 -7.16
C PHE A 198 14.20 -9.93 -5.94
N ARG A 199 13.83 -9.50 -4.72
CA ARG A 199 14.50 -9.98 -3.50
C ARG A 199 14.23 -11.45 -3.24
N TYR A 200 12.99 -11.90 -3.37
CA TYR A 200 12.64 -13.31 -3.19
C TYR A 200 13.30 -14.21 -4.24
N VAL A 201 13.34 -13.78 -5.50
CA VAL A 201 14.05 -14.50 -6.57
C VAL A 201 15.55 -14.58 -6.26
N LEU A 202 16.16 -13.46 -5.85
CA LEU A 202 17.57 -13.44 -5.48
C LEU A 202 17.87 -14.35 -4.27
N ALA A 203 17.05 -14.29 -3.22
CA ALA A 203 17.18 -15.16 -2.06
C ALA A 203 17.09 -16.64 -2.44
N PHE A 204 16.13 -17.00 -3.31
CA PHE A 204 15.98 -18.35 -3.83
C PHE A 204 17.22 -18.80 -4.62
N VAL A 205 17.72 -17.96 -5.52
CA VAL A 205 18.93 -18.25 -6.32
C VAL A 205 20.15 -18.45 -5.43
N VAL A 206 20.34 -17.59 -4.42
CA VAL A 206 21.45 -17.69 -3.47
C VAL A 206 21.35 -18.99 -2.66
N ALA A 207 20.18 -19.29 -2.09
CA ALA A 207 19.96 -20.52 -1.34
C ALA A 207 20.20 -21.77 -2.20
N ALA A 208 19.65 -21.81 -3.41
CA ALA A 208 19.82 -22.91 -4.34
C ALA A 208 21.29 -23.09 -4.74
N ALA A 209 21.98 -21.99 -5.10
CA ALA A 209 23.40 -22.03 -5.46
C ALA A 209 24.27 -22.52 -4.30
N SER A 210 24.01 -22.06 -3.07
CA SER A 210 24.75 -22.51 -1.88
C SER A 210 24.54 -24.00 -1.60
N VAL A 211 23.30 -24.50 -1.70
CA VAL A 211 23.01 -25.93 -1.52
C VAL A 211 23.68 -26.76 -2.62
N ILE A 212 23.52 -26.38 -3.90
CA ILE A 212 24.10 -27.09 -5.05
C ILE A 212 25.63 -27.13 -4.96
N ALA A 213 26.27 -25.98 -4.70
CA ALA A 213 27.72 -25.91 -4.56
C ALA A 213 28.25 -26.77 -3.41
N SER A 214 27.55 -26.76 -2.27
CA SER A 214 27.88 -27.58 -1.09
C SER A 214 27.81 -29.08 -1.42
N PHE A 215 26.74 -29.52 -2.09
CA PHE A 215 26.60 -30.91 -2.52
C PHE A 215 27.69 -31.33 -3.52
N ILE A 216 28.00 -30.48 -4.50
CA ILE A 216 29.06 -30.77 -5.49
C ILE A 216 30.43 -30.91 -4.80
N TYR A 217 30.74 -30.00 -3.87
CA TYR A 217 32.01 -30.03 -3.15
C TYR A 217 32.13 -31.26 -2.25
N PHE A 218 31.08 -31.54 -1.46
CA PHE A 218 31.04 -32.73 -0.62
C PHE A 218 31.13 -34.02 -1.42
N GLY A 219 30.40 -34.14 -2.54
CA GLY A 219 30.47 -35.32 -3.41
C GLY A 219 31.89 -35.58 -3.92
N LYS A 220 32.62 -34.53 -4.32
CA LYS A 220 34.02 -34.63 -4.74
C LYS A 220 34.94 -35.11 -3.61
N VAL A 221 34.80 -34.55 -2.41
CA VAL A 221 35.63 -34.91 -1.25
C VAL A 221 35.29 -36.29 -0.70
N ALA A 222 34.01 -36.66 -0.68
CA ALA A 222 33.57 -37.98 -0.24
C ALA A 222 34.12 -39.08 -1.16
N LYS A 223 34.09 -38.85 -2.48
CA LYS A 223 34.65 -39.79 -3.46
C LYS A 223 36.14 -40.04 -3.23
N SER A 224 36.94 -38.99 -3.06
CA SER A 224 38.38 -39.14 -2.78
C SER A 224 38.65 -39.80 -1.42
N GLY A 225 37.79 -39.55 -0.42
CA GLY A 225 37.83 -40.24 0.88
C GLY A 225 37.60 -41.74 0.76
N VAL A 226 36.60 -42.17 -0.01
CA VAL A 226 36.29 -43.59 -0.25
C VAL A 226 37.40 -44.27 -1.07
N GLU A 227 37.90 -43.63 -2.12
CA GLU A 227 39.02 -44.15 -2.92
C GLU A 227 40.30 -44.32 -2.07
N SER A 228 40.58 -43.36 -1.19
CA SER A 228 41.73 -43.43 -0.28
C SER A 228 41.59 -44.57 0.74
N LEU A 229 40.38 -44.80 1.26
CA LEU A 229 40.10 -45.89 2.18
C LEU A 229 40.27 -47.25 1.51
N GLY A 230 39.77 -47.38 0.27
CA GLY A 230 39.91 -48.59 -0.53
C GLY A 230 41.37 -48.95 -0.83
N ARG A 231 42.24 -47.95 -0.99
CA ARG A 231 43.68 -48.16 -1.28
C ARG A 231 44.54 -48.37 -0.04
N ASN A 232 44.15 -47.83 1.11
CA ASN A 232 44.92 -47.94 2.35
C ASN A 232 44.01 -48.10 3.59
N PRO A 233 43.56 -49.33 3.89
CA PRO A 233 42.69 -49.58 5.03
C PRO A 233 43.36 -49.31 6.39
N LEU A 234 44.69 -49.31 6.48
CA LEU A 234 45.43 -48.98 7.72
C LEU A 234 45.24 -47.52 8.16
N ALA A 235 44.96 -46.61 7.23
CA ALA A 235 44.71 -45.19 7.50
C ALA A 235 43.22 -44.87 7.74
N ALA A 236 42.35 -45.88 7.80
CA ALA A 236 40.89 -45.71 7.81
C ALA A 236 40.39 -44.69 8.83
N ARG A 237 40.88 -44.75 10.08
CA ARG A 237 40.46 -43.84 11.15
C ARG A 237 40.71 -42.37 10.80
N LEU A 238 41.86 -42.05 10.22
CA LEU A 238 42.21 -40.68 9.81
C LEU A 238 41.35 -40.22 8.63
N ILE A 239 41.05 -41.12 7.69
CA ILE A 239 40.20 -40.84 6.53
C ILE A 239 38.77 -40.53 6.97
N TYR A 240 38.19 -41.34 7.85
CA TYR A 240 36.85 -41.10 8.40
C TYR A 240 36.77 -39.75 9.12
N ILE A 241 37.77 -39.43 9.95
CA ILE A 241 37.84 -38.14 10.64
C ILE A 241 37.89 -36.99 9.63
N SER A 242 38.70 -37.10 8.57
CA SER A 242 38.80 -36.08 7.52
C SER A 242 37.47 -35.88 6.78
N VAL A 243 36.84 -36.97 6.31
CA VAL A 243 35.55 -36.91 5.62
C VAL A 243 34.47 -36.31 6.52
N PHE A 244 34.47 -36.66 7.81
CA PHE A 244 33.57 -36.10 8.79
C PHE A 244 33.75 -34.59 8.97
N PHE A 245 34.98 -34.10 9.10
CA PHE A 245 35.24 -32.66 9.19
C PHE A 245 34.82 -31.90 7.92
N HIS A 246 35.05 -32.48 6.74
CA HIS A 246 34.59 -31.86 5.48
C HIS A 246 33.06 -31.86 5.36
N LEU A 247 32.38 -32.91 5.83
CA LEU A 247 30.93 -32.92 5.93
C LEU A 247 30.42 -31.80 6.84
N LEU A 248 31.03 -31.64 8.02
CA LEU A 248 30.68 -30.57 8.96
C LEU A 248 30.88 -29.18 8.34
N MET A 249 32.02 -28.94 7.69
CA MET A 249 32.29 -27.67 7.01
C MET A 249 31.32 -27.42 5.85
N THR A 250 30.94 -28.46 5.10
CA THR A 250 29.95 -28.36 4.03
C THR A 250 28.59 -27.95 4.59
N ILE A 251 28.14 -28.58 5.68
CA ILE A 251 26.90 -28.20 6.36
C ILE A 251 26.99 -26.76 6.85
N GLY A 252 28.13 -26.35 7.43
CA GLY A 252 28.34 -24.97 7.87
C GLY A 252 28.22 -23.96 6.74
N ILE A 253 28.84 -24.22 5.57
CA ILE A 253 28.75 -23.37 4.38
C ILE A 253 27.32 -23.33 3.84
N MET A 254 26.63 -24.47 3.82
CA MET A 254 25.23 -24.56 3.40
C MET A 254 24.32 -23.71 4.29
N LEU A 255 24.45 -23.85 5.61
CA LEU A 255 23.69 -23.06 6.58
C LEU A 255 24.00 -21.58 6.46
N PHE A 256 25.26 -21.21 6.23
CA PHE A 256 25.65 -19.82 6.01
C PHE A 256 25.02 -19.23 4.74
N GLY A 257 24.96 -20.01 3.65
CA GLY A 257 24.27 -19.60 2.43
C GLY A 257 22.77 -19.41 2.61
N ILE A 258 22.12 -20.32 3.33
CA ILE A 258 20.69 -20.20 3.70
C ILE A 258 20.47 -18.97 4.60
N PHE A 259 21.39 -18.71 5.54
CA PHE A 259 21.33 -17.54 6.39
C PHE A 259 21.42 -16.23 5.60
N ILE A 260 22.31 -16.15 4.60
CA ILE A 260 22.36 -15.00 3.68
C ILE A 260 21.05 -14.85 2.92
N ALA A 261 20.48 -15.95 2.40
CA ALA A 261 19.19 -15.90 1.72
C ALA A 261 18.06 -15.40 2.63
N TYR A 262 18.05 -15.80 3.90
CA TYR A 262 17.12 -15.30 4.91
C TYR A 262 17.31 -13.78 5.15
N LEU A 263 18.55 -13.31 5.28
CA LEU A 263 18.82 -11.88 5.41
C LEU A 263 18.34 -11.09 4.19
N ILE A 264 18.44 -11.64 2.97
CA ILE A 264 17.92 -10.96 1.77
C ILE A 264 16.39 -10.77 1.84
N VAL A 265 15.67 -11.73 2.44
CA VAL A 265 14.21 -11.65 2.60
C VAL A 265 13.83 -10.61 3.65
N VAL A 266 14.49 -10.63 4.81
CA VAL A 266 14.20 -9.75 5.96
C VAL A 266 14.74 -8.33 5.79
N LEU A 267 15.79 -8.18 4.96
CA LEU A 267 16.35 -6.98 4.32
C LEU A 267 15.45 -5.77 4.20
#